data_AF-A0A2H9LSI0-F1
#
_entry.id   AF-A0A2H9LSI0-F1
#
_cell.length_a   1.000
_cell.length_b   1.000
_cell.length_c   1.000
_cell.angle_alpha   90.00
_cell.angle_beta   90.00
_cell.angle_gamma   90.00
#
_symmetry.space_group_name_H-M   'P 1'
#
loop_
_entity.id
_entity.type
_entity.pdbx_description
1 polymer ?
#
loop_
_entity_poly.entity_id
_entity_poly.type
_entity_poly.pdbx_seq_one_letter_code
_entity_poly.pdbx_strand_id
1 'polypeptide(L)'
;MVVEGHLIKKKMKINDFLDYVKNYDNDSIECTKHTFFRFSDKQINDWMNCEKVKTYIKGNIPLFIGEQNNGCYAVFYQFEQKKAIKIIVDVKPEKIKIVTLYVVDKKSIPKKIK
;
A
#
# COMPACT_ATOMS: atom_id res chain seq x y z
N MET A 1 -20.32 -1.59 -5.92
CA MET A 1 -20.49 -0.99 -4.58
C MET A 1 -19.14 -0.55 -4.06
N VAL A 2 -18.98 0.70 -3.67
CA VAL A 2 -17.80 1.14 -2.93
C VAL A 2 -18.04 0.74 -1.48
N VAL A 3 -17.21 -0.17 -0.95
CA VAL A 3 -17.28 -0.54 0.47
C VAL A 3 -16.86 0.70 1.27
N GLU A 4 -17.76 1.23 2.11
CA GLU A 4 -17.52 2.46 2.88
C GLU A 4 -16.22 2.44 3.67
N GLY A 5 -15.84 1.26 4.18
CA GLY A 5 -14.58 1.04 4.89
C GLY A 5 -13.32 1.35 4.07
N HIS A 6 -13.40 1.29 2.73
CA HIS A 6 -12.26 1.55 1.84
C HIS A 6 -12.14 3.01 1.40
N LEU A 7 -13.11 3.85 1.72
CA LEU A 7 -13.06 5.28 1.45
C LEU A 7 -11.92 5.92 2.24
N ILE A 8 -11.22 6.87 1.61
CA ILE A 8 -10.15 7.62 2.25
C ILE A 8 -10.79 8.70 3.12
N LYS A 9 -10.59 8.57 4.43
CA LYS A 9 -11.04 9.49 5.47
C LYS A 9 -10.11 10.70 5.59
N LYS A 10 -8.79 10.47 5.55
CA LYS A 10 -7.79 11.50 5.83
C LYS A 10 -6.53 11.30 4.99
N LYS A 11 -5.88 12.42 4.61
CA LYS A 11 -4.61 12.40 3.88
C LYS A 11 -3.50 12.34 4.90
N MET A 12 -2.59 11.40 4.73
CA MET A 12 -1.35 11.38 5.50
C MET A 12 -0.28 12.11 4.71
N LYS A 13 0.58 12.87 5.41
CA LYS A 13 1.75 13.45 4.76
C LYS A 13 2.71 12.31 4.41
N ILE A 14 3.37 12.44 3.25
CA ILE A 14 4.31 11.43 2.78
C ILE A 14 5.48 11.31 3.74
N ASN A 15 6.05 12.43 4.20
CA ASN A 15 7.19 12.42 5.12
C ASN A 15 6.85 11.72 6.44
N ASP A 16 5.70 12.02 7.06
CA ASP A 16 5.27 11.35 8.29
C ASP A 16 5.25 9.83 8.09
N PHE A 17 4.68 9.34 6.98
CA PHE A 17 4.66 7.90 6.69
C PHE A 17 6.06 7.31 6.50
N LEU A 18 6.93 8.00 5.76
CA LEU A 18 8.31 7.54 5.55
C LEU A 18 9.08 7.46 6.88
N ASP A 19 8.89 8.45 7.76
CA ASP A 19 9.49 8.45 9.09
C ASP A 19 8.96 7.30 9.95
N TYR A 20 7.65 7.01 9.88
CA TYR A 20 7.08 5.84 10.55
C TYR A 20 7.70 4.55 10.03
N VAL A 21 7.70 4.34 8.72
CA VAL A 21 8.17 3.09 8.09
C VAL A 21 9.67 2.87 8.29
N LYS A 22 10.47 3.94 8.35
CA LYS A 22 11.93 3.85 8.57
C LYS A 22 12.30 3.14 9.87
N ASN A 23 11.44 3.20 10.89
CA ASN A 23 11.68 2.58 12.19
C ASN A 23 11.35 1.08 12.23
N TYR A 24 10.82 0.51 11.14
CA TYR A 24 10.50 -0.91 11.06
C TYR A 24 11.58 -1.67 10.28
N ASP A 25 12.00 -2.80 10.84
CA ASP A 25 12.85 -3.75 10.13
C ASP A 25 12.08 -4.47 9.02
N ASN A 26 12.81 -5.10 8.10
CA ASN A 26 12.17 -5.84 6.99
C ASN A 26 11.31 -7.00 7.50
N ASP A 27 11.66 -7.58 8.64
CA ASP A 27 10.92 -8.68 9.27
C ASP A 27 9.65 -8.19 9.97
N SER A 28 9.59 -6.89 10.32
CA SER A 28 8.38 -6.25 10.84
C SER A 28 7.36 -5.95 9.74
N ILE A 29 7.67 -6.18 8.46
CA ILE A 29 6.73 -6.02 7.34
C ILE A 29 6.25 -7.39 6.88
N GLU A 30 4.99 -7.71 7.17
CA GLU A 30 4.42 -9.05 7.00
C GLU A 30 3.51 -9.12 5.76
N CYS A 31 3.79 -10.08 4.85
CA CYS A 31 2.86 -10.49 3.80
C CYS A 31 2.28 -11.87 4.12
N THR A 32 1.02 -12.08 3.77
CA THR A 32 0.33 -13.37 3.89
C THR A 32 -0.10 -13.86 2.52
N LYS A 33 -0.59 -15.10 2.40
CA LYS A 33 -1.22 -15.57 1.15
C LYS A 33 -2.37 -14.65 0.69
N HIS A 34 -3.11 -14.09 1.64
CA HIS A 34 -4.19 -13.15 1.35
C HIS A 34 -3.68 -11.82 0.80
N THR A 35 -2.43 -11.44 1.04
CA THR A 35 -1.86 -10.20 0.46
C THR A 35 -1.93 -10.22 -1.06
N PHE A 36 -1.73 -11.39 -1.67
CA PHE A 36 -1.59 -11.58 -3.11
C PHE A 36 -2.79 -12.26 -3.79
N PHE A 37 -3.92 -12.43 -3.10
CA PHE A 37 -5.04 -13.26 -3.60
C PHE A 37 -5.64 -12.82 -4.95
N ARG A 38 -5.35 -11.59 -5.40
CA ARG A 38 -5.80 -11.04 -6.68
C ARG A 38 -4.82 -11.26 -7.84
N PHE A 39 -3.66 -11.84 -7.56
CA PHE A 39 -2.62 -12.12 -8.54
C PHE A 39 -2.52 -13.63 -8.76
N SER A 40 -2.21 -14.03 -9.99
CA SER A 40 -1.81 -15.41 -10.26
C SER A 40 -0.40 -15.69 -9.73
N ASP A 41 -0.07 -16.96 -9.48
CA ASP A 41 1.28 -17.34 -9.02
C ASP A 41 2.39 -16.81 -9.93
N LYS A 42 2.15 -16.82 -11.24
CA LYS A 42 3.07 -16.22 -12.22
C LYS A 42 3.28 -14.72 -11.96
N GLN A 43 2.21 -13.96 -11.75
CA GLN A 43 2.31 -12.53 -11.45
C GLN A 43 2.99 -12.27 -10.09
N ILE A 44 2.75 -13.11 -9.09
CA ILE A 44 3.41 -13.01 -7.79
C ILE A 44 4.91 -13.21 -7.94
N ASN A 45 5.33 -14.28 -8.62
CA ASN A 45 6.73 -14.61 -8.81
C ASN A 45 7.45 -13.58 -9.69
N ASP A 46 6.84 -13.22 -10.81
CA ASP A 46 7.49 -12.37 -11.81
C ASP A 46 7.44 -10.89 -11.41
N TRP A 47 6.34 -10.43 -10.80
CA TRP A 47 6.06 -8.99 -10.66
C TRP A 47 5.98 -8.52 -9.22
N MET A 48 5.34 -9.27 -8.32
CA MET A 48 4.96 -8.73 -7.01
C MET A 48 4.98 -9.77 -5.90
N ASN A 49 6.18 -10.13 -5.44
CA ASN A 49 6.38 -10.96 -4.25
C ASN A 49 6.56 -10.09 -2.98
N CYS A 50 6.64 -10.72 -1.81
CA CYS A 50 6.74 -9.98 -0.55
C CYS A 50 7.97 -9.08 -0.47
N GLU A 51 9.13 -9.53 -0.95
CA GLU A 51 10.36 -8.73 -0.96
C GLU A 51 10.21 -7.47 -1.83
N LYS A 52 9.59 -7.58 -3.01
CA LYS A 52 9.28 -6.40 -3.84
C LYS A 52 8.32 -5.43 -3.14
N VAL A 53 7.30 -5.96 -2.46
CA VAL A 53 6.36 -5.14 -1.68
C VAL A 53 7.08 -4.41 -0.55
N LYS A 54 7.98 -5.08 0.19
CA LYS A 54 8.82 -4.43 1.21
C LYS A 54 9.67 -3.31 0.61
N THR A 55 10.27 -3.53 -0.56
CA THR A 55 11.01 -2.50 -1.29
C THR A 55 10.14 -1.31 -1.67
N TYR A 56 8.88 -1.53 -2.09
CA TYR A 56 7.94 -0.42 -2.30
C TYR A 56 7.70 0.37 -1.02
N ILE A 57 7.47 -0.32 0.09
CA ILE A 57 7.15 0.33 1.37
C ILE A 57 8.33 1.16 1.90
N LYS A 58 9.55 0.60 1.89
CA LYS A 58 10.73 1.25 2.50
C LYS A 58 11.59 2.07 1.53
N GLY A 59 11.65 1.68 0.27
CA GLY A 59 12.60 2.23 -0.70
C GLY A 59 12.03 3.29 -1.64
N ASN A 60 10.71 3.36 -1.77
CA ASN A 60 10.07 4.23 -2.75
C ASN A 60 9.27 5.35 -2.09
N ILE A 61 9.20 6.50 -2.76
CA ILE A 61 8.36 7.61 -2.35
C ILE A 61 6.92 7.36 -2.84
N PRO A 62 5.92 7.30 -1.94
CA PRO A 62 4.52 7.20 -2.32
C PRO A 62 4.05 8.41 -3.15
N LEU A 63 3.20 8.16 -4.14
CA LEU A 63 2.46 9.20 -4.87
C LEU A 63 1.36 9.82 -4.00
N PHE A 64 0.74 9.00 -3.14
CA PHE A 64 -0.35 9.40 -2.26
C PHE A 64 -0.47 8.42 -1.09
N ILE A 65 -0.91 8.94 0.05
CA ILE A 65 -1.18 8.16 1.26
C ILE A 65 -2.48 8.65 1.87
N GLY A 66 -3.39 7.73 2.13
CA GLY A 66 -4.66 8.05 2.77
C GLY A 66 -5.07 6.99 3.78
N GLU A 67 -5.50 7.44 4.95
CA GLU A 67 -6.13 6.62 5.96
C GLU A 67 -7.56 6.31 5.53
N GLN A 68 -7.93 5.04 5.59
CA GLN A 68 -9.25 4.53 5.26
C GLN A 68 -10.17 4.53 6.50
N ASN A 69 -11.49 4.48 6.29
CA ASN A 69 -12.45 4.43 7.40
C ASN A 69 -12.29 3.21 8.32
N ASN A 70 -11.69 2.11 7.81
CA ASN A 70 -11.37 0.92 8.60
C ASN A 70 -10.02 1.01 9.35
N GLY A 71 -9.37 2.18 9.37
CA GLY A 71 -8.09 2.40 10.05
C GLY A 71 -6.85 1.92 9.28
N CYS A 72 -7.01 1.25 8.13
CA CYS A 72 -5.89 0.89 7.27
C CYS A 72 -5.40 2.11 6.47
N TYR A 73 -4.16 2.07 6.00
CA TYR A 73 -3.63 3.06 5.06
C TYR A 73 -3.62 2.50 3.63
N ALA A 74 -4.12 3.28 2.70
CA ALA A 74 -3.93 3.07 1.28
C ALA A 74 -2.72 3.89 0.81
N VAL A 75 -1.67 3.19 0.40
CA VAL A 75 -0.41 3.77 -0.06
C VAL A 75 -0.28 3.52 -1.55
N PHE A 76 -0.08 4.57 -2.33
CA PHE A 76 -0.03 4.48 -3.80
C PHE A 76 1.40 4.71 -4.29
N TYR A 77 1.91 3.80 -5.11
CA TYR A 77 3.26 3.88 -5.67
C TYR A 77 3.25 3.88 -7.19
N GLN A 78 4.28 4.48 -7.76
CA GLN A 78 4.56 4.41 -9.19
C GLN A 78 4.83 2.96 -9.62
N PHE A 79 4.16 2.47 -10.67
CA PHE A 79 4.40 1.13 -11.23
C PHE A 79 4.78 1.21 -12.72
N GLU A 80 3.84 1.64 -13.55
CA GLU A 80 4.07 1.86 -15.00
C GLU A 80 3.64 3.27 -15.39
N GLN A 81 3.92 3.70 -16.62
CA GLN A 81 3.68 5.08 -17.06
C GLN A 81 2.27 5.59 -16.72
N LYS A 82 1.23 4.75 -16.85
CA LYS A 82 -0.17 5.09 -16.54
C LYS A 82 -0.76 4.37 -15.32
N LYS A 83 -0.03 3.43 -14.72
CA LYS A 83 -0.49 2.61 -13.60
C LYS A 83 0.24 2.90 -12.30
N ALA A 84 -0.44 2.66 -11.19
CA ALA A 84 0.09 2.71 -9.84
C ALA A 84 -0.25 1.42 -9.10
N ILE A 85 0.58 1.05 -8.13
CA ILE A 85 0.22 0.01 -7.17
C ILE A 85 -0.40 0.69 -5.96
N LYS A 86 -1.62 0.28 -5.61
CA LYS A 86 -2.26 0.61 -4.34
C LYS A 86 -1.98 -0.53 -3.37
N ILE A 87 -1.26 -0.26 -2.31
CA ILE A 87 -0.99 -1.20 -1.21
C ILE A 87 -1.86 -0.79 -0.03
N ILE A 88 -2.61 -1.73 0.53
CA ILE A 88 -3.35 -1.52 1.78
C ILE A 88 -2.51 -2.09 2.91
N VAL A 89 -2.15 -1.23 3.85
CA VAL A 89 -1.32 -1.59 5.00
C VAL A 89 -2.08 -1.32 6.29
N ASP A 90 -2.01 -2.26 7.21
CA ASP A 90 -2.44 -2.12 8.59
C ASP A 90 -1.18 -1.90 9.43
N VAL A 91 -1.02 -0.69 9.95
CA VAL A 91 0.18 -0.27 10.69
C VAL A 91 -0.09 -0.43 12.18
N LYS A 92 0.68 -1.30 12.84
CA LYS A 92 0.64 -1.55 14.27
C LYS A 92 2.00 -1.22 14.89
N PRO A 93 2.08 -0.93 16.20
CA PRO A 93 3.32 -0.50 16.84
C PRO A 93 4.54 -1.39 16.56
N GLU A 94 4.34 -2.71 16.45
CA GLU A 94 5.44 -3.67 16.27
C GLU A 94 5.61 -4.15 14.82
N LYS A 95 4.57 -3.97 13.97
CA LYS A 95 4.59 -4.49 12.60
C LYS A 95 3.67 -3.77 11.64
N ILE A 96 4.05 -3.80 10.37
CA ILE A 96 3.25 -3.38 9.23
C ILE A 96 2.73 -4.63 8.53
N LYS A 97 1.41 -4.85 8.58
CA LYS A 97 0.78 -5.95 7.86
C LYS A 97 0.29 -5.48 6.49
N ILE A 98 0.76 -6.11 5.42
CA ILE A 98 0.24 -5.86 4.08
C ILE A 98 -1.07 -6.63 3.91
N VAL A 99 -2.20 -5.93 4.01
CA VAL A 99 -3.53 -6.54 3.93
C VAL A 99 -3.75 -7.10 2.52
N THR A 100 -3.55 -6.26 1.51
CA THR A 100 -3.69 -6.63 0.10
C THR A 100 -3.14 -5.53 -0.79
N LEU A 101 -2.98 -5.79 -2.08
CA LEU A 101 -2.56 -4.80 -3.06
C LEU A 101 -3.28 -4.95 -4.41
N TYR A 102 -3.23 -3.88 -5.20
CA TYR A 102 -3.92 -3.74 -6.47
C TYR A 102 -3.06 -2.95 -7.45
N VAL A 103 -3.16 -3.26 -8.74
CA VAL A 103 -2.75 -2.32 -9.79
C VAL A 103 -3.97 -1.48 -10.18
N VAL A 104 -3.81 -0.17 -10.18
CA VAL A 104 -4.86 0.81 -10.50
C VAL A 104 -4.36 1.83 -11.51
N ASP A 105 -5.27 2.45 -12.25
CA ASP A 105 -4.91 3.60 -13.08
C ASP A 105 -4.53 4.79 -12.21
N LYS A 106 -3.47 5.51 -12.58
CA LYS A 106 -3.04 6.73 -11.85
C LYS A 106 -4.13 7.78 -11.75
N LYS A 107 -5.05 7.82 -12.73
CA LYS A 107 -6.19 8.74 -12.74
C LYS A 107 -7.16 8.49 -11.58
N SER A 108 -7.18 7.27 -11.04
CA SER A 108 -8.03 6.88 -9.91
C SER A 108 -7.46 7.27 -8.54
N ILE A 109 -6.20 7.74 -8.49
CA ILE A 109 -5.58 8.18 -7.23
C ILE A 109 -6.31 9.43 -6.74
N PRO A 110 -6.81 9.44 -5.50
CA PRO A 110 -7.47 10.61 -4.93
C PRO A 110 -6.55 11.85 -4.96
N LYS A 111 -7.02 12.95 -5.54
CA LYS A 111 -6.29 14.23 -5.57
C LYS A 111 -6.69 15.18 -4.44
N LYS A 112 -7.94 15.06 -3.98
CA LYS A 112 -8.54 15.81 -2.88
C LYS A 112 -9.35 14.84 -2.04
N ILE A 113 -9.32 15.02 -0.72
CA ILE A 113 -10.24 14.35 0.20
C ILE A 113 -11.36 15.36 0.44
N LYS A 114 -12.60 14.92 0.24
CA LYS A 114 -13.77 15.76 0.49
C LYS A 114 -14.01 15.89 1.99
#